data_AF-A0A382BK50-F1
#
_entry.id   AF-A0A382BK50-F1
#
_cell.length_a   1.000
_cell.length_b   1.000
_cell.length_c   1.000
_cell.angle_alpha   90.00
_cell.angle_beta   90.00
_cell.angle_gamma   90.00
#
_symmetry.space_group_name_H-M   'P 1'
#
loop_
_entity.id
_entity.type
_entity.pdbx_description
1 polymer ?
#
loop_
_entity_poly.entity_id
_entity_poly.type
_entity_poly.pdbx_seq_one_letter_code
_entity_poly.pdbx_strand_id
1 'polypeptide(L)'
;MPASWVYSNVNVSIMESCLAQLKAAGNHPAMVVIQEIRGVNSRIQSEVDRLLSQGYVGLAPPMFRHEGPMTTELPEEMDTTIARFGRCTDIDILSYIRAAVDYIEA
;
A
#
# COMPACT_ATOMS: atom_id res chain seq x y z
N MET A 1 -3.25 14.25 -9.08
CA MET A 1 -1.78 14.18 -8.95
C MET A 1 -1.43 12.71 -8.91
N PRO A 2 -0.25 12.28 -9.39
CA PRO A 2 0.16 10.90 -9.24
C PRO A 2 0.38 10.58 -7.76
N ALA A 3 0.21 9.31 -7.41
CA ALA A 3 0.35 8.82 -6.06
C ALA A 3 1.80 9.03 -5.57
N SER A 4 1.94 9.29 -4.27
CA SER A 4 3.22 9.57 -3.61
C SER A 4 3.48 8.57 -2.50
N TRP A 5 4.75 8.23 -2.25
CA TRP A 5 5.12 7.39 -1.13
C TRP A 5 5.10 8.17 0.19
N VAL A 6 4.45 7.59 1.20
CA VAL A 6 4.38 8.10 2.56
C VAL A 6 4.89 7.07 3.55
N TYR A 7 5.49 7.53 4.63
CA TYR A 7 6.08 6.69 5.66
C TYR A 7 5.19 6.72 6.91
N SER A 8 4.72 5.56 7.36
CA SER A 8 3.97 5.40 8.61
C SER A 8 4.65 4.42 9.54
N ASN A 9 4.49 4.60 10.85
CA ASN A 9 5.04 3.67 11.83
C ASN A 9 4.11 2.47 12.00
N VAL A 10 4.68 1.27 11.99
CA VAL A 10 3.97 0.02 12.32
C VAL A 10 4.84 -0.77 13.29
N ASN A 11 4.39 -0.85 14.54
CA ASN A 11 5.15 -1.42 15.65
C ASN A 11 6.54 -0.74 15.77
N VAL A 12 7.62 -1.50 15.59
CA VAL A 12 9.03 -1.04 15.62
C VAL A 12 9.62 -0.83 14.22
N SER A 13 8.80 -0.67 13.19
CA SER A 13 9.25 -0.55 11.80
C SER A 13 8.49 0.52 11.02
N ILE A 14 9.12 1.04 9.97
CA ILE A 14 8.53 2.02 9.06
C ILE A 14 7.84 1.28 7.90
N MET A 15 6.67 1.76 7.49
CA MET A 15 5.89 1.29 6.35
C MET A 15 5.77 2.36 5.29
N GLU A 16 6.12 2.00 4.06
CA GLU A 16 6.08 2.91 2.92
C GLU A 16 4.82 2.68 2.12
N SER A 17 3.79 3.48 2.32
CA SER A 17 2.52 3.30 1.62
C SER A 17 2.42 4.22 0.40
N CYS A 18 1.76 3.76 -0.66
CA CYS A 18 1.45 4.58 -1.81
C CYS A 18 0.15 5.34 -1.54
N LEU A 19 0.22 6.66 -1.43
CA LEU A 19 -0.90 7.55 -1.09
C LEU A 19 -1.29 8.41 -2.29
N ALA A 20 -2.58 8.45 -2.60
CA ALA A 20 -3.19 9.46 -3.44
C ALA A 20 -4.21 10.25 -2.62
N GLN A 21 -3.94 11.55 -2.44
CA GLN A 21 -4.81 12.47 -1.70
C GLN A 21 -5.18 13.72 -2.51
N LEU A 22 -6.40 14.22 -2.32
CA LEU A 22 -6.86 15.48 -2.90
C LEU A 22 -6.18 16.67 -2.20
N LYS A 23 -5.82 17.72 -2.96
CA LYS A 23 -5.27 18.97 -2.38
C LYS A 23 -6.29 19.76 -1.55
N ALA A 24 -7.58 19.53 -1.79
CA ALA A 24 -8.63 20.25 -1.08
C ALA A 24 -8.66 19.81 0.38
N ALA A 25 -8.47 20.76 1.29
CA ALA A 25 -8.63 20.52 2.71
C ALA A 25 -10.06 20.05 3.01
N GLY A 26 -10.20 19.05 3.89
CA GLY A 26 -11.49 18.49 4.30
C GLY A 26 -11.42 16.98 4.54
N ASN A 27 -12.42 16.46 5.24
CA ASN A 27 -12.62 15.02 5.37
C ASN A 27 -13.16 14.46 4.05
N HIS A 28 -12.39 13.55 3.46
CA HIS A 28 -12.80 12.79 2.28
C HIS A 28 -12.89 11.32 2.67
N PRO A 29 -13.82 10.55 2.09
CA PRO A 29 -13.86 9.11 2.31
C PRO A 29 -12.54 8.47 1.84
N ALA A 30 -12.03 7.56 2.65
CA ALA A 30 -10.77 6.87 2.39
C ALA A 30 -11.00 5.42 1.93
N MET A 31 -10.12 4.93 1.07
CA MET A 31 -10.06 3.53 0.66
C MET A 31 -8.63 2.99 0.80
N VAL A 32 -8.51 1.85 1.48
CA VAL A 32 -7.27 1.07 1.53
C VAL A 32 -7.27 0.06 0.39
N VAL A 33 -6.27 0.14 -0.49
CA VAL A 33 -6.12 -0.74 -1.66
C VAL A 33 -5.13 -1.85 -1.33
N ILE A 34 -5.57 -3.10 -1.45
CA ILE A 34 -4.74 -4.28 -1.15
C ILE A 34 -4.08 -4.78 -2.44
N GLN A 35 -2.76 -4.93 -2.41
CA GLN A 35 -1.96 -5.43 -3.53
C GLN A 35 -2.27 -6.90 -3.89
N GLU A 36 -2.01 -7.24 -5.16
CA GLU A 36 -1.91 -8.64 -5.61
C GLU A 36 -0.58 -9.27 -5.14
N ILE A 37 -0.30 -10.51 -5.55
CA ILE A 37 0.95 -11.23 -5.22
C ILE A 37 2.23 -10.56 -5.74
N ARG A 38 2.12 -9.43 -6.45
CA ARG A 38 3.22 -8.71 -7.12
C ARG A 38 3.58 -7.37 -6.49
N GLY A 39 3.12 -7.09 -5.27
CA GLY A 39 3.47 -5.84 -4.60
C GLY A 39 2.61 -4.65 -5.04
N VAL A 40 2.93 -3.47 -4.52
CA VAL A 40 2.32 -2.19 -4.88
C VAL A 40 2.91 -1.68 -6.21
N ASN A 41 2.71 -2.47 -7.26
CA ASN A 41 3.25 -2.18 -8.59
C ASN A 41 2.57 -1.00 -9.30
N SER A 42 3.05 -0.65 -10.49
CA SER A 42 2.49 0.42 -11.32
C SER A 42 0.98 0.29 -11.58
N ARG A 43 0.44 -0.94 -11.64
CA ARG A 43 -1.01 -1.18 -11.72
C ARG A 43 -1.73 -0.76 -10.44
N ILE A 44 -1.23 -1.16 -9.26
CA ILE A 44 -1.83 -0.75 -7.98
C ILE A 44 -1.74 0.76 -7.79
N GLN A 45 -0.60 1.38 -8.14
CA GLN A 45 -0.45 2.83 -8.07
C GLN A 45 -1.48 3.56 -8.96
N SER A 46 -1.72 3.03 -10.16
CA SER A 46 -2.76 3.55 -11.08
C SER A 46 -4.18 3.38 -10.51
N GLU A 47 -4.48 2.26 -9.84
CA GLU A 47 -5.76 2.07 -9.17
C GLU A 47 -5.95 3.06 -8.00
N VAL A 48 -4.89 3.28 -7.20
CA VAL A 48 -4.87 4.27 -6.11
C VAL A 48 -5.08 5.69 -6.68
N ASP A 49 -4.45 6.03 -7.79
CA ASP A 49 -4.65 7.32 -8.47
C ASP A 49 -6.06 7.50 -9.01
N ARG A 50 -6.69 6.44 -9.51
CA ARG A 50 -8.06 6.49 -10.03
C ARG A 50 -9.06 6.90 -8.94
N LEU A 51 -8.80 6.56 -7.68
CA LEU A 51 -9.65 6.92 -6.55
C LEU A 51 -9.78 8.44 -6.36
N LEU A 52 -8.73 9.21 -6.68
CA LEU A 52 -8.79 10.67 -6.64
C LEU A 52 -9.85 11.24 -7.57
N SER A 53 -9.96 10.68 -8.78
CA SER A 53 -10.96 11.13 -9.77
C SER A 53 -12.40 10.87 -9.31
N GLN A 54 -12.57 10.00 -8.32
CA GLN A 54 -13.86 9.61 -7.76
C GLN A 54 -14.16 10.30 -6.41
N GLY A 55 -13.25 11.17 -5.94
CA GLY A 55 -13.41 11.91 -4.69
C GLY A 55 -12.95 11.15 -3.43
N TYR A 56 -12.20 10.07 -3.60
CA TYR A 56 -11.66 9.29 -2.47
C TYR A 56 -10.18 9.57 -2.24
N VAL A 57 -9.75 9.42 -0.99
CA VAL A 57 -8.34 9.28 -0.63
C VAL A 57 -7.97 7.80 -0.76
N GLY A 58 -6.95 7.49 -1.54
CA GLY A 58 -6.48 6.12 -1.73
C GLY A 58 -5.15 5.88 -1.02
N LEU A 59 -5.02 4.76 -0.31
CA LEU A 59 -3.75 4.32 0.27
C LEU A 59 -3.51 2.84 -0.01
N ALA A 60 -2.35 2.48 -0.56
CA ALA A 60 -1.92 1.09 -0.70
C ALA A 60 -0.70 0.81 0.20
N PRO A 61 -0.87 0.05 1.30
CA PRO A 61 0.24 -0.41 2.12
C PRO A 61 0.93 -1.64 1.48
N PRO A 62 2.27 -1.71 1.46
CA PRO A 62 3.01 -2.86 0.96
C PRO A 62 2.97 -4.01 1.97
N MET A 63 2.64 -5.21 1.48
CA MET A 63 2.56 -6.43 2.30
C MET A 63 3.89 -7.21 2.32
N PHE A 64 4.78 -6.96 1.35
CA PHE A 64 6.06 -7.68 1.21
C PHE A 64 7.23 -6.96 1.89
N ARG A 65 7.03 -6.41 3.08
CA ARG A 65 8.04 -5.58 3.74
C ARG A 65 9.35 -6.32 4.03
N HIS A 66 9.30 -7.62 4.29
CA HIS A 66 10.49 -8.44 4.54
C HIS A 66 11.49 -8.46 3.37
N GLU A 67 11.06 -8.04 2.18
CA GLU A 67 11.85 -8.06 0.95
C GLU A 67 12.57 -6.73 0.69
N GLY A 68 12.21 -5.66 1.41
CA GLY A 68 12.81 -4.34 1.30
C GLY A 68 11.83 -3.23 0.89
N PRO A 69 12.23 -1.97 1.09
CA PRO A 69 11.44 -0.78 0.77
C PRO A 69 11.13 -0.66 -0.73
N MET A 70 9.97 -0.09 -1.06
CA MET A 70 9.50 0.19 -2.43
C MET A 70 9.62 -0.99 -3.42
N THR A 71 9.41 -2.22 -2.95
CA THR A 71 9.45 -3.41 -3.81
C THR A 71 8.21 -3.45 -4.71
N THR A 72 8.28 -2.83 -5.88
CA THR A 72 7.09 -2.60 -6.73
C THR A 72 7.14 -3.20 -8.13
N GLU A 73 8.30 -3.62 -8.63
CA GLU A 73 8.37 -4.21 -9.97
C GLU A 73 9.37 -5.35 -9.97
N LEU A 74 8.88 -6.53 -9.66
CA LEU A 74 9.66 -7.74 -9.75
C LEU A 74 9.23 -8.50 -11.00
N PRO A 75 10.11 -8.57 -12.04
CA PRO A 75 9.99 -9.56 -13.09
C PRO A 75 10.40 -10.91 -12.51
N GLU A 76 9.56 -11.46 -11.66
CA GLU A 76 9.79 -12.74 -11.01
C GLU A 76 8.98 -13.84 -11.68
N GLU A 77 9.61 -15.01 -11.81
CA GLU A 77 8.91 -16.24 -12.13
C GLU A 77 7.82 -16.50 -11.08
N MET A 78 6.76 -17.21 -11.49
CA MET A 78 5.60 -17.48 -10.64
C MET A 78 6.01 -18.12 -9.31
N ASP A 79 6.99 -19.02 -9.33
CA ASP A 79 7.46 -19.74 -8.14
C ASP A 79 8.10 -18.81 -7.10
N THR A 80 8.91 -17.85 -7.53
CA THR A 80 9.51 -16.85 -6.62
C THR A 80 8.43 -15.94 -6.01
N THR A 81 7.44 -15.57 -6.82
CA THR A 81 6.30 -14.75 -6.38
C THR A 81 5.46 -15.51 -5.34
N ILE A 82 5.21 -16.80 -5.55
CA ILE A 82 4.50 -17.68 -4.61
C ILE A 82 5.32 -17.86 -3.32
N ALA A 83 6.62 -18.12 -3.42
CA ALA A 83 7.49 -18.30 -2.25
C ALA A 83 7.59 -17.03 -1.39
N ARG A 84 7.57 -15.86 -2.02
CA ARG A 84 7.48 -14.57 -1.36
C ARG A 84 6.15 -14.38 -0.66
N PHE A 85 5.04 -14.64 -1.36
CA PHE A 85 3.71 -14.58 -0.77
C PHE A 85 3.56 -15.54 0.42
N GLY A 86 4.13 -16.74 0.33
CA GLY A 86 4.15 -17.73 1.41
C GLY A 86 4.92 -17.32 2.67
N ARG A 87 5.72 -16.24 2.61
CA ARG A 87 6.39 -15.65 3.79
C ARG A 87 5.54 -14.60 4.50
N CYS A 88 4.42 -14.16 3.92
CA CYS A 88 3.48 -13.28 4.60
C CYS A 88 2.63 -14.09 5.57
N THR A 89 2.44 -13.56 6.78
CA THR A 89 1.49 -14.11 7.75
C THR A 89 0.25 -13.21 7.83
N ASP A 90 -0.90 -13.80 8.13
CA ASP A 90 -2.14 -13.05 8.35
C ASP A 90 -1.99 -12.01 9.47
N ILE A 91 -1.17 -12.31 10.48
CA ILE A 91 -0.89 -11.41 11.60
C ILE A 91 -0.17 -10.15 11.10
N ASP A 92 0.86 -10.32 10.27
CA ASP A 92 1.61 -9.20 9.69
C ASP A 92 0.72 -8.36 8.76
N ILE A 93 -0.05 -9.02 7.89
CA ILE A 93 -0.99 -8.37 6.96
C ILE A 93 -2.01 -7.53 7.74
N LEU A 94 -2.64 -8.10 8.78
CA LEU A 94 -3.59 -7.36 9.61
C LEU A 94 -2.93 -6.19 10.34
N SER A 95 -1.68 -6.35 10.80
CA SER A 95 -0.92 -5.26 11.41
C SER A 95 -0.66 -4.12 10.41
N TYR A 96 -0.36 -4.44 9.15
CA TYR A 96 -0.12 -3.45 8.11
C TYR A 96 -1.40 -2.73 7.69
N ILE A 97 -2.51 -3.46 7.54
CA ILE A 97 -3.82 -2.85 7.24
C ILE A 97 -4.25 -1.90 8.36
N ARG A 98 -4.12 -2.30 9.62
CA ARG A 98 -4.47 -1.45 10.76
C ARG A 98 -3.68 -0.14 10.75
N ALA A 99 -2.35 -0.23 10.60
CA ALA A 99 -1.55 0.98 10.56
C ALA A 99 -1.79 1.85 9.31
N ALA A 100 -2.25 1.26 8.21
CA ALA A 100 -2.70 2.01 7.04
C ALA A 100 -3.99 2.78 7.33
N VAL A 101 -4.94 2.16 8.04
CA VAL A 101 -6.17 2.82 8.51
C VAL A 101 -5.82 3.95 9.50
N ASP A 102 -5.03 3.64 10.53
CA ASP A 102 -4.60 4.62 11.54
C ASP A 102 -3.91 5.84 10.89
N TYR A 103 -3.12 5.61 9.83
CA TYR A 103 -2.46 6.70 9.10
C TYR A 103 -3.43 7.61 8.34
N ILE A 104 -4.49 7.08 7.74
CA ILE A 104 -5.45 7.90 6.96
C ILE A 104 -6.48 8.57 7.87
N GLU A 105 -6.75 8.00 9.05
CA GLU A 105 -7.66 8.59 10.04
C GLU A 105 -7.02 9.75 10.83
N ALA A 106 -5.69 9.82 10.88
CA ALA A 106 -4.91 10.85 11.61
C ALA A 106 -4.92 12.22 10.92
#